data_AF-A0A7S2V1B5-F1
#
_entry.id   AF-A0A7S2V1B5-F1
#
_cell.length_a   1.000
_cell.length_b   1.000
_cell.length_c   1.000
_cell.angle_alpha   90.00
_cell.angle_beta   90.00
_cell.angle_gamma   90.00
#
_symmetry.space_group_name_H-M   'P 1'
#
loop_
_entity.id
_entity.type
_entity.pdbx_description
1 polymer ?
#
loop_
_entity_poly.entity_id
_entity_poly.type
_entity_poly.pdbx_seq_one_letter_code
_entity_poly.pdbx_strand_id
1 'polypeptide(L)'
;FPLMWIPLKTLQVIAASIVWAKVDLDYCHSAIATYIAHQTLGDIWNKVFFEQQRIGFGLVIIALFYMTLFSSTVQFWRISKLAGGLIAPTCLWVAVASSLNFSIWWKNGCEELYPIVKNS
;
A
#
# COMPACT_ATOMS: atom_id res chain seq x y z
N PHE A 1 -4.09 10.82 -10.11
CA PHE A 1 -2.86 10.33 -9.44
C PHE A 1 -2.02 9.26 -10.16
N PRO A 2 -2.33 8.72 -11.37
CA PRO A 2 -1.53 7.63 -11.96
C PRO A 2 -0.03 7.93 -12.13
N LEU A 3 0.31 9.18 -12.43
CA LEU A 3 1.70 9.59 -12.70
C LEU A 3 2.63 9.44 -11.51
N MET A 4 2.14 9.57 -10.27
CA MET A 4 2.97 9.42 -9.07
C MET A 4 3.32 7.96 -8.77
N TRP A 5 2.47 7.02 -9.19
CA TRP A 5 2.65 5.60 -8.87
C TRP A 5 3.68 4.92 -9.75
N ILE A 6 3.82 5.35 -11.01
CA ILE A 6 4.78 4.77 -11.96
C ILE A 6 6.22 4.76 -11.39
N PRO A 7 6.82 5.89 -10.98
CA PRO A 7 8.19 5.88 -10.45
C PRO A 7 8.29 5.08 -9.15
N LEU A 8 7.30 5.16 -8.26
CA LEU A 8 7.30 4.42 -7.00
C LEU A 8 7.25 2.90 -7.21
N LYS A 9 6.40 2.43 -8.13
CA LYS A 9 6.32 1.01 -8.48
C LYS A 9 7.62 0.53 -9.14
N THR A 10 8.25 1.34 -9.98
CA THR A 10 9.57 1.01 -10.54
C THR A 10 10.63 0.82 -9.45
N LEU A 11 10.69 1.74 -8.47
CA LEU A 11 11.63 1.61 -7.34
C LEU A 11 11.37 0.34 -6.51
N GLN A 12 10.09 0.01 -6.28
CA GLN A 12 9.70 -1.18 -5.53
C GLN A 12 10.08 -2.47 -6.25
N VAL A 13 9.90 -2.54 -7.58
CA VAL A 13 10.33 -3.69 -8.38
C VAL A 13 11.86 -3.86 -8.34
N ILE A 14 12.62 -2.77 -8.47
CA ILE A 14 14.09 -2.81 -8.34
C ILE A 14 14.50 -3.30 -6.94
N ALA A 15 13.84 -2.80 -5.89
CA ALA A 15 14.09 -3.24 -4.52
C ALA A 15 13.83 -4.75 -4.35
N ALA A 16 12.74 -5.26 -4.94
CA ALA A 16 12.39 -6.67 -4.91
C ALA A 16 13.42 -7.52 -5.65
N SER A 17 13.91 -7.08 -6.82
CA SER A 17 14.97 -7.78 -7.54
C SER A 17 16.28 -7.86 -6.74
N ILE A 18 16.64 -6.81 -6.01
CA ILE A 18 17.82 -6.80 -5.12
C ILE A 18 17.66 -7.80 -3.97
N VAL A 19 16.48 -7.85 -3.35
CA VAL A 19 16.20 -8.80 -2.26
C VAL A 19 16.18 -10.23 -2.79
N TRP A 20 15.53 -10.47 -3.93
CA TRP A 20 15.45 -11.78 -4.57
C TRP A 20 16.83 -12.38 -4.87
N ALA A 21 17.80 -11.54 -5.26
CA ALA A 21 19.17 -11.99 -5.52
C ALA A 21 19.99 -12.31 -4.25
N LYS A 22 19.49 -11.94 -3.05
CA LYS A 22 20.22 -12.05 -1.78
C LYS A 22 19.63 -13.06 -0.80
N VAL A 23 18.37 -13.43 -0.98
CA VAL A 23 17.73 -14.46 -0.16
C VAL A 23 17.94 -15.82 -0.81
N ASP A 24 18.05 -16.86 0.00
CA ASP A 24 17.95 -18.23 -0.51
C ASP A 24 16.63 -18.38 -1.29
N LEU A 25 16.63 -19.19 -2.35
CA LEU A 25 15.54 -19.34 -3.33
C LEU A 25 14.27 -20.02 -2.76
N ASP A 26 13.95 -19.76 -1.50
CA ASP A 26 12.73 -20.22 -0.86
C ASP A 26 11.61 -19.22 -1.12
N TYR A 27 10.62 -19.64 -1.93
CA TYR A 27 9.45 -18.83 -2.27
C TYR A 27 8.62 -18.41 -1.04
N CYS A 28 8.79 -19.12 0.09
CA CYS A 28 8.12 -18.81 1.35
C CYS A 28 8.85 -17.74 2.20
N HIS A 29 9.86 -17.06 1.65
CA HIS A 29 10.55 -16.00 2.40
C HIS A 29 9.58 -14.88 2.79
N SER A 30 9.52 -14.56 4.09
CA SER A 30 8.53 -13.62 4.65
C SER A 30 8.56 -12.25 3.96
N ALA A 31 9.75 -11.81 3.53
CA ALA A 31 9.94 -10.53 2.83
C ALA A 31 9.22 -10.51 1.47
N ILE A 32 9.31 -11.59 0.69
CA ILE A 32 8.65 -11.70 -0.61
C ILE A 32 7.14 -11.81 -0.42
N ALA A 33 6.67 -12.60 0.55
CA ALA A 33 5.24 -12.70 0.86
C ALA A 33 4.65 -11.34 1.27
N THR A 34 5.35 -10.59 2.12
CA THR A 34 4.94 -9.24 2.54
C THR A 34 5.01 -8.24 1.38
N TYR A 35 5.96 -8.41 0.46
CA TYR A 35 6.06 -7.62 -0.76
C TYR A 35 4.81 -7.78 -1.64
N ILE A 36 4.40 -9.03 -1.89
CA ILE A 36 3.21 -9.32 -2.69
C ILE A 36 1.96 -8.79 -1.98
N ALA A 37 1.84 -9.01 -0.67
CA ALA A 37 0.69 -8.58 0.11
C ALA A 37 0.44 -7.06 0.04
N HIS A 38 1.48 -6.23 0.21
CA HIS A 38 1.28 -4.78 0.13
C HIS A 38 0.97 -4.31 -1.29
N GLN A 39 1.51 -4.95 -2.34
CA GLN A 39 1.13 -4.60 -3.72
C GLN A 39 -0.34 -4.88 -3.99
N THR A 40 -0.82 -6.07 -3.61
CA THR A 40 -2.23 -6.43 -3.77
C THR A 40 -3.14 -5.48 -3.01
N LEU A 41 -2.80 -5.15 -1.76
CA LEU A 41 -3.57 -4.17 -0.97
C LEU A 41 -3.56 -2.77 -1.59
N GLY A 42 -2.43 -2.33 -2.15
CA GLY A 42 -2.33 -1.06 -2.86
C GLY A 42 -3.22 -0.98 -4.10
N ASP A 43 -3.33 -2.08 -4.86
CA ASP A 43 -4.19 -2.16 -6.04
C ASP A 43 -5.68 -2.24 -5.65
N ILE A 44 -6.02 -3.01 -4.61
CA ILE A 44 -7.38 -3.06 -4.04
C ILE A 44 -7.80 -1.66 -3.56
N TRP A 45 -6.92 -0.96 -2.85
CA TRP A 45 -7.19 0.39 -2.38
C TRP A 45 -7.48 1.35 -3.54
N ASN A 46 -6.64 1.36 -4.58
CA ASN A 46 -6.86 2.19 -5.77
C ASN A 46 -8.24 1.92 -6.39
N LYS A 47 -8.60 0.64 -6.55
CA LYS A 47 -9.90 0.23 -7.10
C LYS A 47 -11.07 0.71 -6.22
N VAL A 48 -11.02 0.46 -4.92
CA VAL A 48 -12.09 0.84 -3.99
C VAL A 48 -12.27 2.36 -3.91
N PHE A 49 -11.16 3.10 -3.87
CA PHE A 49 -11.22 4.55 -3.71
C PHE A 49 -11.59 5.28 -5.01
N PHE A 50 -10.97 4.92 -6.14
CA PHE A 50 -11.18 5.64 -7.41
C PHE A 50 -12.34 5.09 -8.23
N GLU A 51 -12.55 3.77 -8.27
CA GLU A 51 -13.64 3.18 -9.08
C GLU A 51 -14.95 3.12 -8.29
N GLN A 52 -14.91 2.62 -7.05
CA GLN A 52 -16.13 2.45 -6.25
C GLN A 52 -16.53 3.69 -5.46
N GLN A 53 -15.66 4.69 -5.36
CA GLN A 53 -15.86 5.91 -4.59
C GLN A 53 -16.29 5.67 -3.13
N ARG A 54 -15.96 4.49 -2.57
CA ARG A 54 -16.30 4.11 -1.18
C ARG A 54 -15.20 4.59 -0.25
N ILE A 55 -15.31 5.86 0.16
CA ILE A 55 -14.22 6.59 0.82
C ILE A 55 -13.93 6.00 2.19
N GLY A 56 -14.99 5.70 2.96
CA GLY A 56 -14.87 5.10 4.29
C GLY A 56 -14.19 3.72 4.26
N PHE A 57 -14.60 2.84 3.35
CA PHE A 57 -13.98 1.53 3.20
C PHE A 57 -12.54 1.64 2.68
N GLY A 58 -12.27 2.60 1.79
CA GLY A 58 -10.93 2.93 1.31
C GLY A 58 -9.96 3.31 2.44
N LEU A 59 -10.42 3.96 3.51
CA LEU A 59 -9.59 4.30 4.67
C LEU A 59 -9.08 3.08 5.44
N VAL A 60 -9.91 2.04 5.57
CA VAL A 60 -9.49 0.79 6.21
C VAL A 60 -8.44 0.09 5.37
N ILE A 61 -8.64 0.03 4.05
CA ILE A 61 -7.73 -0.64 3.13
C ILE A 61 -6.39 0.11 3.05
N ILE A 62 -6.39 1.45 2.98
CA ILE A 62 -5.13 2.20 2.95
C ILE A 62 -4.33 2.06 4.25
N ALA A 63 -5.01 1.91 5.41
CA ALA A 63 -4.34 1.64 6.68
C ALA A 63 -3.67 0.25 6.67
N LEU A 64 -4.37 -0.79 6.21
CA LEU A 64 -3.82 -2.14 6.06
C LEU A 64 -2.65 -2.17 5.05
N PHE A 65 -2.83 -1.48 3.92
CA PHE A 65 -1.78 -1.29 2.93
C PHE A 65 -0.55 -0.61 3.54
N TYR A 66 -0.73 0.46 4.31
CA TYR A 66 0.39 1.15 4.94
C TYR A 66 1.14 0.27 5.94
N MET A 67 0.43 -0.51 6.76
CA MET A 67 1.05 -1.43 7.71
C MET A 67 1.89 -2.51 7.02
N THR A 68 1.36 -3.09 5.94
CA THR A 68 2.08 -4.11 5.15
C THR A 68 3.26 -3.51 4.39
N LEU A 69 3.12 -2.31 3.83
CA LEU A 69 4.20 -1.56 3.18
C LEU A 69 5.34 -1.23 4.15
N PHE A 70 5.00 -0.79 5.36
CA PHE A 70 5.98 -0.51 6.41
C PHE A 70 6.73 -1.79 6.84
N SER A 71 5.99 -2.89 7.05
CA SER A 71 6.58 -4.20 7.35
C SER A 71 7.52 -4.68 6.24
N SER A 72 7.11 -4.53 4.98
CA SER A 72 7.94 -4.84 3.80
C SER A 72 9.23 -4.02 3.81
N THR A 73 9.13 -2.72 4.08
CA THR A 73 10.28 -1.81 4.15
C THR A 73 11.28 -2.25 5.23
N VAL A 74 10.81 -2.60 6.42
CA VAL A 74 11.66 -3.07 7.52
C VAL A 74 12.36 -4.39 7.17
N GLN A 75 11.63 -5.34 6.58
CA GLN A 75 12.21 -6.61 6.15
C GLN A 75 13.26 -6.41 5.05
N PHE A 76 12.96 -5.60 4.04
CA PHE A 76 13.87 -5.27 2.95
C PHE A 76 15.11 -4.54 3.47
N TRP A 77 14.95 -3.63 4.44
CA TRP A 77 16.06 -2.93 5.08
C TRP A 77 17.01 -3.87 5.83
N ARG A 78 16.46 -4.89 6.51
CA ARG A 78 17.25 -5.92 7.22
C ARG A 78 18.08 -6.76 6.25
N ILE A 79 17.57 -7.04 5.05
CA ILE A 79 18.28 -7.82 4.01
C ILE A 79 19.27 -6.93 3.23
N SER A 80 18.84 -5.73 2.84
CA SER A 80 19.62 -4.79 2.05
C SER A 80 19.17 -3.35 2.32
N LYS A 81 20.04 -2.54 2.94
CA LYS A 81 19.77 -1.12 3.21
C LYS A 81 19.35 -0.35 1.94
N LEU A 82 19.94 -0.69 0.79
CA LEU A 82 19.57 -0.11 -0.50
C LEU A 82 18.11 -0.45 -0.87
N ALA A 83 17.69 -1.70 -0.71
CA ALA A 83 16.33 -2.13 -1.05
C ALA A 83 15.29 -1.47 -0.13
N GLY A 84 15.57 -1.39 1.18
CA GLY A 84 14.71 -0.64 2.11
C GLY A 84 14.64 0.85 1.78
N GLY A 85 15.77 1.46 1.40
CA GLY A 85 15.83 2.87 0.98
C GLY A 85 15.03 3.18 -0.29
N LEU A 86 14.95 2.24 -1.23
CA LEU A 86 14.15 2.39 -2.46
C LEU A 86 12.63 2.36 -2.19
N ILE A 87 12.18 1.66 -1.15
CA ILE A 87 10.76 1.59 -0.77
C ILE A 87 10.34 2.80 0.09
N ALA A 88 11.27 3.41 0.83
CA ALA A 88 10.98 4.52 1.75
C ALA A 88 10.20 5.71 1.13
N PRO A 89 10.48 6.17 -0.11
CA PRO A 89 9.68 7.21 -0.76
C PRO A 89 8.20 6.82 -0.92
N THR A 90 7.93 5.54 -1.13
CA THR A 90 6.56 5.01 -1.21
C THR A 90 5.86 5.14 0.14
N CYS A 91 6.52 4.80 1.25
CA CYS A 91 5.95 4.99 2.59
C CYS A 91 5.58 6.45 2.86
N LEU A 92 6.45 7.39 2.50
CA LEU A 92 6.17 8.81 2.67
C LEU A 92 4.96 9.25 1.85
N TRP A 93 4.90 8.81 0.58
CA TRP A 93 3.77 9.10 -0.29
C TRP A 93 2.45 8.53 0.24
N VAL A 94 2.44 7.29 0.72
CA VAL A 94 1.22 6.65 1.24
C VAL A 94 0.75 7.35 2.51
N ALA A 95 1.64 7.83 3.38
CA ALA A 95 1.24 8.63 4.53
C ALA A 95 0.52 9.93 4.12
N VAL A 96 1.01 10.61 3.08
CA VAL A 96 0.36 11.80 2.50
C VAL A 96 -0.98 11.44 1.86
N ALA A 97 -1.03 10.31 1.13
CA ALA A 97 -2.28 9.83 0.56
C ALA A 97 -3.30 9.52 1.67
N SER A 98 -2.92 8.83 2.74
CA SER A 98 -3.80 8.51 3.87
C SER A 98 -4.38 9.75 4.53
N SER A 99 -3.58 10.80 4.76
CA SER A 99 -4.07 12.05 5.35
C SER A 99 -5.03 12.80 4.41
N LEU A 100 -4.78 12.77 3.10
CA LEU A 100 -5.69 13.32 2.10
C LEU A 100 -7.02 12.54 2.05
N ASN A 101 -6.97 11.20 2.00
CA ASN A 101 -8.15 10.34 2.03
C ASN A 101 -9.00 10.62 3.27
N PHE A 102 -8.36 10.74 4.43
CA PHE A 102 -9.05 11.03 5.69
C PHE A 102 -9.72 12.40 5.66
N SER A 103 -9.03 13.42 5.13
CA SER A 103 -9.58 14.77 4.97
C SER A 103 -10.80 14.79 4.04
N ILE A 104 -10.78 14.00 2.96
CA ILE A 104 -11.91 13.86 2.03
C ILE A 104 -13.10 13.19 2.74
N TRP A 105 -12.88 12.10 3.45
CA TRP A 105 -13.93 11.39 4.20
C TRP A 105 -14.60 12.28 5.25
N TRP A 106 -13.79 13.04 6.00
CA TRP A 106 -14.28 13.99 7.00
C TRP A 106 -15.16 15.07 6.37
N LYS A 107 -14.72 15.65 5.25
CA LYS A 107 -15.47 16.70 4.54
C LYS A 107 -16.75 16.19 3.88
N ASN A 108 -16.80 14.92 3.50
CA ASN A 108 -17.97 14.29 2.88
C ASN A 108 -18.98 13.72 3.91
N GLY A 109 -18.87 14.08 5.19
CA GLY A 109 -19.90 13.77 6.18
C GLY A 109 -19.85 12.35 6.76
N CYS A 110 -18.67 11.71 6.76
CA CYS A 110 -18.45 10.39 7.35
C CYS A 110 -19.39 9.31 6.78
N GLU A 111 -19.22 9.01 5.49
CA GLU A 111 -19.92 7.93 4.80
C GLU A 111 -19.88 6.62 5.61
N GLU A 112 -21.04 5.95 5.75
CA GLU A 112 -21.16 4.66 6.43
C GLU A 112 -20.30 3.59 5.73
N LEU A 113 -19.59 2.78 6.52
CA LEU A 113 -18.67 1.74 6.01
C LEU A 113 -19.37 0.66 5.16
N TYR A 114 -20.66 0.43 5.41
CA TYR A 114 -21.49 -0.54 4.73
C TYR A 114 -22.87 0.06 4.47
N PRO A 115 -23.35 0.15 3.22
CA PRO A 115 -24.71 0.62 2.97
C PRO A 115 -25.69 -0.42 3.51
N ILE A 116 -26.34 -0.12 4.62
CA ILE A 116 -27.47 -0.91 5.09
C ILE A 116 -28.56 -0.72 4.05
N VAL A 117 -28.92 -1.78 3.31
CA VAL A 117 -30.08 -1.73 2.41
C VAL A 117 -31.29 -1.43 3.29
N LYS A 118 -31.75 -0.17 3.30
CA LYS A 118 -33.03 0.20 3.90
C LYS A 118 -34.10 -0.37 2.98
N ASN A 119 -34.54 -1.58 3.30
CA ASN A 119 -35.82 -2.09 2.80
C ASN A 119 -36.92 -1.26 3.49
N SER A 120 -37.37 -0.20 2.81
CA SER A 120 -38.60 0.53 3.11
C SER A 120 -39.74 0.00 2.26
#